data_AF-A0A2G9M3W4-F1
#
_entry.id   AF-A0A2G9M3W4-F1
#
_cell.length_a   1.000
_cell.length_b   1.000
_cell.length_c   1.000
_cell.angle_alpha   90.00
_cell.angle_beta   90.00
_cell.angle_gamma   90.00
#
_symmetry.space_group_name_H-M   'P 1'
#
loop_
_entity.id
_entity.type
_entity.pdbx_description
1 polymer ?
#
loop_
_entity_poly.entity_id
_entity_poly.type
_entity_poly.pdbx_seq_one_letter_code
_entity_poly.pdbx_strand_id
1 'polypeptide(L)'
;MWWIIIGAVIALIVLIVLMVIFTSKSSALDTGLSDCEGKGGLCVPGNQPCPQSSLQNSAFACTTGSVCCLGVPKRCTSDDECSQGRRCALTIKGVTYCQ
;
A
#
# COMPACT_ATOMS: atom_id res chain seq x y z
N MET A 1 -2.07 24.10 47.09
CA MET A 1 -0.82 24.16 46.29
C MET A 1 -0.31 22.78 45.86
N TRP A 2 -0.24 21.79 46.75
CA TRP A 2 0.23 20.42 46.42
C TRP A 2 -0.55 19.69 45.30
N TRP A 3 -1.87 19.93 45.19
CA TRP A 3 -2.73 19.37 44.14
C TRP A 3 -2.31 19.73 42.71
N ILE A 4 -1.72 20.91 42.50
CA ILE A 4 -1.27 21.37 41.18
C ILE A 4 -0.08 20.53 40.70
N ILE A 5 0.80 20.18 41.64
CA ILE A 5 1.99 19.35 41.37
C ILE A 5 1.54 17.94 40.95
N ILE A 6 0.55 17.38 41.65
CA ILE A 6 0.00 16.05 41.34
C ILE A 6 -0.64 16.03 39.94
N GLY A 7 -1.42 17.07 39.60
CA GLY A 7 -2.04 17.19 38.28
C GLY A 7 -1.02 17.28 37.14
N ALA A 8 0.06 18.06 37.33
CA ALA A 8 1.11 18.22 36.32
C ALA A 8 1.85 16.90 36.03
N VAL A 9 2.15 16.11 37.07
CA VAL A 9 2.84 14.81 36.91
C VAL A 9 1.95 13.81 36.18
N ILE A 10 0.66 13.74 36.50
CA ILE A 10 -0.28 12.83 35.83
C ILE A 10 -0.44 13.21 34.35
N ALA A 11 -0.60 14.50 34.04
CA ALA A 11 -0.72 14.96 32.66
C ALA A 11 0.52 14.62 31.81
N LEU A 12 1.72 14.75 32.39
CA LEU A 12 2.97 14.39 31.73
C LEU A 12 3.05 12.90 31.42
N ILE A 13 2.65 12.04 32.37
CA ILE A 13 2.65 10.58 32.16
C ILE A 13 1.64 10.19 31.08
N VAL A 14 0.42 10.73 31.11
CA VAL A 14 -0.61 10.43 30.11
C VAL A 14 -0.14 10.81 28.71
N LEU A 15 0.52 11.95 28.54
CA LEU A 15 1.07 12.39 27.25
C LEU A 15 2.10 11.39 26.71
N ILE A 16 3.04 10.93 27.56
CA ILE A 16 4.05 9.93 27.17
C ILE A 16 3.38 8.63 26.71
N VAL A 17 2.37 8.14 27.44
CA VAL A 17 1.66 6.91 27.08
C VAL A 17 0.96 7.05 25.73
N LEU A 18 0.28 8.18 25.47
CA LEU A 18 -0.34 8.44 24.18
C LEU A 18 0.69 8.48 23.06
N MET A 19 1.85 9.11 23.28
CA MET A 19 2.94 9.13 22.31
C MET A 19 3.40 7.70 21.97
N VAL A 20 3.65 6.85 22.95
CA VAL A 20 4.11 5.46 22.72
C VAL A 20 3.08 4.66 21.93
N ILE A 21 1.78 4.79 22.24
CA ILE A 21 0.71 4.11 21.50
C ILE A 21 0.67 4.59 20.05
N PHE A 22 0.71 5.89 19.82
CA PHE A 22 0.71 6.43 18.46
C PHE A 22 1.98 6.06 17.71
N THR A 23 3.17 6.15 18.29
CA THR A 23 4.43 5.74 17.63
C THR A 23 4.39 4.27 17.23
N SER A 24 3.88 3.38 18.11
CA SER A 24 3.79 1.94 17.81
C SER A 24 2.84 1.61 16.64
N LYS A 25 1.84 2.45 16.38
CA LYS A 25 0.88 2.28 15.28
C LYS A 25 1.27 3.07 14.04
N SER A 26 1.86 4.26 14.19
CA SER A 26 2.33 5.12 13.10
C SER A 26 3.42 4.44 12.27
N SER A 27 4.38 3.74 12.87
CA SER A 27 5.39 2.98 12.09
C SER A 27 4.78 1.90 11.18
N ALA A 28 3.63 1.32 11.56
CA ALA A 28 2.92 0.37 10.70
C ALA A 28 2.13 1.08 9.57
N LEU A 29 1.67 2.31 9.81
CA LEU A 29 0.97 3.14 8.82
C LEU A 29 1.94 3.77 7.82
N ASP A 30 3.13 4.20 8.25
CA ASP A 30 4.18 4.74 7.37
C ASP A 30 4.65 3.70 6.35
N THR A 31 4.78 2.44 6.78
CA THR A 31 5.15 1.35 5.87
C THR A 31 4.03 1.11 4.84
N GLY A 32 2.77 1.04 5.30
CA GLY A 32 1.61 0.85 4.42
C GLY A 32 1.35 2.00 3.45
N LEU A 33 1.75 3.24 3.76
CA LEU A 33 1.61 4.38 2.84
C LEU A 33 2.68 4.41 1.75
N SER A 34 3.87 3.87 2.02
CA SER A 34 4.97 3.74 1.05
C SER A 34 4.85 2.49 0.19
N ASP A 35 4.08 1.50 0.64
CA ASP A 35 3.78 0.29 -0.12
C ASP A 35 2.84 0.58 -1.29
N CYS A 36 3.22 0.09 -2.48
CA CYS A 36 2.39 0.16 -3.68
C CYS A 36 0.96 -0.35 -3.46
N GLU A 37 0.82 -1.45 -2.71
CA GLU A 37 -0.47 -2.08 -2.41
C GLU A 37 -1.36 -1.22 -1.52
N GLY A 38 -0.77 -0.46 -0.58
CA GLY A 38 -1.54 0.43 0.32
C GLY A 38 -2.10 1.67 -0.39
N LYS A 39 -1.58 1.99 -1.58
CA LYS A 39 -2.11 3.05 -2.47
C LYS A 39 -3.10 2.52 -3.52
N GLY A 40 -3.46 1.24 -3.45
CA GLY A 40 -4.32 0.59 -4.44
C GLY A 40 -3.57 0.23 -5.73
N GLY A 41 -2.24 0.21 -5.71
CA GLY A 41 -1.41 -0.29 -6.79
C GLY A 41 -1.14 -1.79 -6.70
N LEU A 42 -0.57 -2.34 -7.76
CA LEU A 42 -0.14 -3.74 -7.84
C LEU A 42 1.36 -3.79 -8.08
N CYS A 43 2.07 -4.64 -7.34
CA CYS A 43 3.46 -4.95 -7.63
C CYS A 43 3.53 -6.02 -8.73
N VAL A 44 4.04 -5.62 -9.90
CA VAL A 44 4.24 -6.48 -11.06
C VAL A 44 5.73 -6.77 -11.19
N PRO A 45 6.19 -7.99 -11.49
CA PRO A 45 7.62 -8.23 -11.74
C PRO A 45 8.12 -7.30 -12.86
N GLY A 46 9.30 -6.70 -12.71
CA GLY A 46 9.82 -5.65 -13.61
C GLY A 46 10.02 -6.08 -15.07
N ASN A 47 9.89 -7.38 -15.34
CA ASN A 47 9.94 -7.97 -16.68
C ASN A 47 8.56 -8.04 -17.37
N GLN A 48 7.47 -7.63 -16.70
CA GLN A 48 6.11 -7.62 -17.25
C GLN A 48 5.55 -6.19 -17.30
N PRO A 49 4.91 -5.78 -18.41
CA PRO A 49 4.22 -4.50 -18.47
C PRO A 49 3.03 -4.46 -17.50
N CYS A 50 2.75 -3.27 -16.98
CA CYS A 50 1.60 -3.02 -16.12
C CYS A 50 0.27 -3.38 -16.82
N PRO A 51 -0.74 -3.88 -16.07
CA PRO A 51 -2.03 -4.25 -16.63
C PRO A 51 -2.79 -3.05 -17.21
N GLN A 52 -3.76 -3.32 -18.09
CA GLN A 52 -4.65 -2.30 -18.66
C GLN A 52 -5.22 -1.36 -17.58
N SER A 53 -5.25 -0.06 -17.90
CA SER A 53 -5.69 1.01 -16.99
C SER A 53 -4.83 1.19 -15.73
N SER A 54 -3.56 0.77 -15.77
CA SER A 54 -2.57 1.09 -14.75
C SER A 54 -1.28 1.67 -15.35
N LEU A 55 -0.63 2.55 -14.58
CA LEU A 55 0.58 3.26 -14.94
C LEU A 55 1.71 2.81 -14.02
N GLN A 56 2.89 2.60 -14.60
CA GLN A 56 4.09 2.31 -13.83
C GLN A 56 4.50 3.54 -13.02
N ASN A 57 4.74 3.35 -11.74
CA ASN A 57 5.30 4.37 -10.87
C ASN A 57 6.46 3.78 -10.06
N SER A 58 7.59 4.46 -10.08
CA SER A 58 8.79 4.10 -9.33
C SER A 58 8.84 4.77 -7.94
N ALA A 59 7.89 5.66 -7.63
CA ALA A 59 7.85 6.37 -6.36
C ALA A 59 7.44 5.49 -5.16
N PHE A 60 6.83 4.32 -5.42
CA PHE A 60 6.33 3.42 -4.39
C PHE A 60 7.16 2.15 -4.34
N ALA A 61 7.43 1.69 -3.12
CA ALA A 61 8.21 0.50 -2.90
C ALA A 61 7.36 -0.74 -3.21
N CYS A 62 7.97 -1.66 -3.96
CA CYS A 62 7.57 -3.04 -4.07
C CYS A 62 8.79 -3.91 -3.74
N THR A 63 8.58 -5.19 -3.42
CA THR A 63 9.65 -6.15 -3.16
C THR A 63 10.68 -6.15 -4.30
N THR A 64 11.96 -6.41 -3.98
CA THR A 64 13.10 -6.35 -4.90
C THR A 64 12.80 -7.03 -6.25
N GLY A 65 12.91 -6.26 -7.35
CA GLY A 65 12.69 -6.75 -8.71
C GLY A 65 11.27 -6.61 -9.25
N SER A 66 10.36 -5.95 -8.52
CA SER A 66 9.02 -5.61 -8.99
C SER A 66 8.80 -4.10 -9.11
N VAL A 67 7.94 -3.72 -10.05
CA VAL A 67 7.53 -2.36 -10.37
C VAL A 67 6.12 -2.12 -9.85
N CYS A 68 5.87 -0.93 -9.29
CA CYS A 68 4.54 -0.58 -8.85
C CYS A 68 3.69 -0.09 -10.02
N CYS A 69 2.52 -0.68 -10.20
CA CYS A 69 1.54 -0.28 -11.20
C CYS A 69 0.32 0.31 -10.49
N LEU A 70 0.09 1.60 -10.64
CA LEU A 70 -1.05 2.32 -10.05
C LEU A 70 -2.17 2.50 -11.06
N GLY A 71 -3.38 2.16 -10.66
CA GLY A 71 -4.56 2.40 -11.48
C GLY A 71 -5.70 1.48 -11.09
N VAL A 72 -6.66 1.33 -12.00
CA VAL A 72 -7.81 0.43 -11.80
C VAL A 72 -7.58 -0.79 -12.71
N PRO A 73 -6.78 -1.77 -12.26
CA PRO A 73 -6.42 -2.91 -13.09
C PRO A 73 -7.66 -3.75 -13.37
N LYS A 74 -7.92 -4.02 -14.65
CA LYS A 74 -9.07 -4.84 -15.06
C LYS A 74 -8.74 -6.31 -14.78
N ARG A 75 -9.48 -6.91 -13.84
CA ARG A 75 -9.43 -8.36 -13.58
C ARG A 75 -10.10 -9.09 -14.74
N CYS A 76 -9.58 -10.26 -15.08
CA CYS A 76 -10.16 -11.14 -16.08
C CYS A 76 -10.04 -12.58 -15.62
N THR A 77 -10.98 -13.41 -16.02
CA THR A 77 -10.97 -14.87 -15.92
C THR A 77 -10.79 -15.50 -17.30
N SER A 78 -11.23 -14.81 -18.37
CA SER A 78 -11.04 -15.21 -19.76
C SER A 78 -10.49 -14.06 -20.63
N ASP A 79 -9.92 -14.42 -21.79
CA ASP A 79 -9.34 -13.46 -22.74
C ASP A 79 -10.38 -12.47 -23.30
N ASP A 80 -11.65 -12.85 -23.39
CA ASP A 80 -12.73 -12.03 -23.96
C ASP A 80 -13.11 -10.82 -23.07
N GLU A 81 -12.74 -10.83 -21.79
CA GLU A 81 -13.02 -9.73 -20.86
C GLU A 81 -12.05 -8.55 -21.05
N CYS A 82 -10.94 -8.78 -21.76
CA CYS A 82 -9.92 -7.79 -22.03
C CYS A 82 -10.25 -6.99 -23.30
N SER A 83 -10.35 -5.67 -23.15
CA SER A 83 -10.70 -4.77 -24.26
C SER A 83 -9.49 -4.60 -25.20
N GLN A 84 -9.72 -4.51 -26.52
CA GLN A 84 -8.72 -4.25 -27.58
C GLN A 84 -7.64 -5.34 -27.80
N GLY A 85 -8.03 -6.60 -28.04
CA GLY A 85 -7.08 -7.65 -28.50
C GLY A 85 -6.00 -8.03 -27.48
N ARG A 86 -6.22 -7.64 -26.24
CA ARG A 86 -5.40 -7.93 -25.06
C ARG A 86 -5.80 -9.29 -24.48
N ARG A 87 -4.90 -9.91 -23.73
CA ARG A 87 -5.12 -11.26 -23.18
C ARG A 87 -4.99 -11.28 -21.67
N CYS A 88 -5.61 -12.27 -21.06
CA CYS A 88 -5.57 -12.49 -19.64
C CYS A 88 -4.27 -13.23 -19.26
N ALA A 89 -3.15 -12.51 -19.27
CA ALA A 89 -1.81 -13.11 -19.17
C ALA A 89 -1.05 -12.77 -17.88
N LEU A 90 -1.54 -11.83 -17.08
CA LEU A 90 -0.83 -11.32 -15.91
C LEU A 90 -1.43 -11.88 -14.61
N THR A 91 -0.80 -12.86 -13.98
CA THR A 91 -1.27 -13.43 -12.69
C THR A 91 -0.44 -12.93 -11.53
N ILE A 92 -1.05 -12.23 -10.58
CA ILE A 92 -0.40 -11.68 -9.38
C ILE A 92 -1.20 -12.12 -8.16
N LYS A 93 -0.54 -12.77 -7.19
CA LYS A 93 -1.19 -13.31 -5.97
C LYS A 93 -2.47 -14.13 -6.25
N GLY A 94 -2.50 -14.87 -7.37
CA GLY A 94 -3.63 -15.72 -7.76
C GLY A 94 -4.78 -14.99 -8.45
N VAL A 95 -4.65 -13.69 -8.75
CA VAL A 95 -5.62 -12.92 -9.54
C VAL A 95 -5.03 -12.64 -10.91
N THR A 96 -5.81 -12.89 -11.96
CA THR A 96 -5.41 -12.64 -13.35
C THR A 96 -5.91 -11.27 -13.83
N TYR A 97 -5.06 -10.57 -14.57
CA TYR A 97 -5.31 -9.23 -15.08
C TYR A 97 -5.07 -9.16 -16.58
N CYS A 98 -5.77 -8.23 -17.22
CA CYS A 98 -5.63 -7.97 -18.64
C CYS A 98 -4.28 -7.32 -18.96
N GLN A 99 -3.55 -7.92 -19.89
CA GLN A 99 -2.26 -7.42 -20.37
C GLN A 99 -2.34 -6.92 -21.80
#